data_AF-A0A510PGS2-F1
#
_entry.id   AF-A0A510PGS2-F1
#
_cell.length_a   1.000
_cell.length_b   1.000
_cell.length_c   1.000
_cell.angle_alpha   90.00
_cell.angle_beta   90.00
_cell.angle_gamma   90.00
#
_symmetry.space_group_name_H-M   'P 1'
#
loop_
_entity.id
_entity.type
_entity.pdbx_description
1 polymer ?
#
loop_
_entity_poly.entity_id
_entity_poly.type
_entity_poly.pdbx_seq_one_letter_code
_entity_poly.pdbx_strand_id
1 'polypeptide(L)'
;MEVLWLKSQKIPHQKICQLAGISPNTLLTYLRDYQEGGIEKLKEINFYRPKSELESQRETLKKYFEKNPPATINEAVYRIEELTGIKRNP
;
A
#
# COMPACT_ATOMS: atom_id res chain seq x y z
N MET A 1 -21.79 6.14 -0.34
CA MET A 1 -21.96 7.48 0.27
C MET A 1 -22.94 7.50 1.44
N GLU A 2 -23.59 6.39 1.79
CA GLU A 2 -24.55 6.30 2.90
C GLU A 2 -24.01 6.74 4.26
N VAL A 3 -22.72 6.49 4.54
CA VAL A 3 -22.06 6.87 5.80
C VAL A 3 -22.15 8.38 6.08
N LEU A 4 -21.92 9.20 5.06
CA LEU A 4 -22.00 10.66 5.19
C LEU A 4 -23.43 11.16 5.36
N TRP A 5 -24.37 10.55 4.62
CA TRP A 5 -25.79 10.86 4.77
C TRP A 5 -26.28 10.51 6.19
N LEU A 6 -25.94 9.32 6.71
CA LEU A 6 -26.27 8.93 8.09
C LEU A 6 -25.64 9.90 9.11
N LYS A 7 -24.41 10.37 8.86
CA LYS A 7 -23.77 11.37 9.72
C LYS A 7 -24.49 12.72 9.67
N SER A 8 -24.98 13.16 8.51
CA SER A 8 -25.75 14.40 8.39
C SER A 8 -27.10 14.32 9.12
N GLN A 9 -27.67 13.12 9.27
CA GLN A 9 -28.85 12.88 10.12
C GLN A 9 -28.54 12.85 11.63
N LYS A 10 -27.31 13.21 12.04
CA LYS A 10 -26.85 13.23 13.43
C LYS A 10 -26.89 11.86 14.12
N ILE A 11 -26.85 10.76 13.36
CA ILE A 11 -26.82 9.41 13.91
C ILE A 11 -25.49 9.16 14.65
N PRO A 12 -25.49 8.49 15.82
CA PRO A 12 -24.27 8.14 16.54
C PRO A 12 -23.36 7.22 15.74
N HIS A 13 -22.04 7.40 15.87
CA HIS A 13 -21.04 6.65 15.10
C HIS A 13 -21.18 5.13 15.19
N GLN A 14 -21.42 4.59 16.39
CA GLN A 14 -21.62 3.16 16.60
C GLN A 14 -22.80 2.61 15.76
N LYS A 15 -23.88 3.38 15.66
CA LYS A 15 -25.06 2.99 14.87
C LYS A 15 -24.79 3.09 13.37
N ILE A 16 -24.02 4.08 12.93
CA ILE A 16 -23.55 4.18 11.54
C ILE A 16 -22.71 2.96 11.16
N CYS A 17 -21.75 2.57 12.00
CA CYS A 17 -20.94 1.37 11.78
C CYS A 17 -21.80 0.10 11.65
N GLN A 18 -22.81 -0.05 12.52
CA GLN A 18 -23.75 -1.16 12.44
C GLN A 18 -24.56 -1.16 11.14
N LEU A 19 -25.10 0.00 10.73
CA LEU A 19 -25.95 0.12 9.55
C LEU A 19 -25.17 -0.05 8.24
N ALA A 20 -23.96 0.50 8.16
CA ALA A 20 -23.11 0.44 6.98
C ALA A 20 -22.18 -0.80 6.95
N GLY A 21 -22.17 -1.61 8.01
CA GLY A 21 -21.32 -2.81 8.08
C GLY A 21 -19.81 -2.52 8.08
N ILE A 22 -19.38 -1.40 8.66
CA ILE A 22 -17.98 -0.97 8.67
C ILE A 22 -17.39 -0.88 10.08
N SER A 23 -16.07 -0.96 10.17
CA SER A 23 -15.37 -0.75 11.45
C SER A 23 -15.41 0.72 11.87
N PRO A 24 -15.30 1.03 13.19
CA PRO A 24 -15.14 2.40 13.67
C PRO A 24 -13.96 3.14 13.03
N ASN A 25 -12.84 2.44 12.77
CA ASN A 25 -11.68 3.03 12.13
C ASN A 25 -11.98 3.45 10.69
N THR A 26 -12.68 2.60 9.92
CA THR A 26 -13.13 2.91 8.56
C THR A 26 -14.05 4.12 8.54
N LEU A 27 -15.00 4.21 9.49
CA LEU A 27 -15.88 5.36 9.63
C LEU A 27 -15.09 6.65 9.88
N LEU A 28 -14.10 6.62 10.78
CA LEU A 28 -13.28 7.79 11.08
C LEU A 28 -12.45 8.23 9.87
N THR A 29 -11.88 7.30 9.12
CA THR A 29 -11.17 7.59 7.86
C THR A 29 -12.10 8.27 6.86
N TYR A 30 -13.30 7.73 6.63
CA TYR A 30 -14.27 8.34 5.72
C TYR A 30 -14.63 9.78 6.10
N LEU A 31 -14.84 10.03 7.40
CA LEU A 31 -15.16 11.38 7.87
C LEU A 31 -13.97 12.34 7.70
N ARG A 32 -12.75 11.87 7.94
CA ARG A 32 -11.53 12.67 7.77
C ARG A 32 -11.28 12.98 6.30
N ASP A 33 -11.35 11.99 5.42
CA ASP A 33 -11.15 12.17 3.97
C ASP A 33 -12.16 13.16 3.41
N TYR A 34 -13.43 13.05 3.82
CA TYR A 34 -14.46 14.02 3.43
C TYR A 34 -14.20 15.42 3.96
N GLN A 35 -13.69 15.57 5.19
CA GLN A 35 -13.32 16.87 5.75
C GLN A 35 -12.11 17.49 5.03
N GLU A 36 -11.16 16.66 4.57
CA GLU A 36 -9.93 17.10 3.92
C GLU A 36 -10.15 17.54 2.46
N GLY A 37 -10.93 16.78 1.69
CA GLY A 37 -11.11 17.07 0.25
C GLY A 37 -12.47 16.64 -0.31
N GLY A 38 -13.48 16.53 0.55
CA GLY A 38 -14.85 16.29 0.14
C GLY A 38 -15.05 14.94 -0.56
N ILE A 39 -15.95 14.93 -1.54
CA ILE A 39 -16.31 13.71 -2.28
C ILE A 39 -15.13 13.20 -3.12
N GLU A 40 -14.31 14.10 -3.66
CA GLU A 40 -13.20 13.70 -4.52
C GLU A 40 -12.12 12.95 -3.74
N LYS A 41 -11.79 13.40 -2.53
CA LYS A 41 -10.87 12.68 -1.64
C LYS A 41 -11.35 11.27 -1.30
N LEU A 42 -12.65 11.09 -1.07
CA LEU A 42 -13.25 9.77 -0.81
C LEU A 42 -13.20 8.80 -1.98
N LYS A 43 -13.07 9.31 -3.21
CA LYS A 43 -12.93 8.48 -4.42
C LYS A 43 -11.48 8.08 -4.68
N GLU A 44 -10.51 8.65 -3.97
CA GLU A 44 -9.11 8.29 -4.14
C GLU A 44 -8.87 6.85 -3.67
N ILE A 45 -8.29 6.05 -4.56
CA ILE A 45 -7.87 4.68 -4.23
C ILE A 45 -6.36 4.69 -4.06
N ASN A 46 -5.93 4.80 -2.81
CA ASN A 46 -4.51 4.84 -2.43
C ASN A 46 -3.98 3.43 -2.16
N PHE A 47 -3.71 2.66 -3.22
CA PHE A 47 -3.11 1.34 -3.08
C PHE A 47 -1.70 1.44 -2.47
N TYR A 48 -1.48 0.71 -1.37
CA TYR A 48 -0.14 0.54 -0.82
C TYR A 48 0.73 -0.25 -1.82
N ARG A 49 1.70 0.43 -2.43
CA ARG A 49 2.64 -0.13 -3.42
C ARG A 49 4.07 0.26 -3.06
N PRO A 50 4.66 -0.33 -2.00
CA PRO A 50 6.02 -0.03 -1.61
C PRO A 50 6.97 -0.42 -2.74
N LYS A 51 7.89 0.47 -3.09
CA LYS A 51 8.97 0.16 -4.02
C LYS A 51 10.19 -0.31 -3.22
N SER A 52 10.76 -1.43 -3.64
CA SER A 52 12.03 -1.91 -3.10
C SER A 52 13.16 -0.96 -3.49
N GLU A 53 14.17 -0.81 -2.64
CA GLU A 53 15.43 -0.13 -2.99
C GLU A 53 16.06 -0.70 -4.27
N LEU A 54 15.86 -2.00 -4.50
CA LEU A 54 16.32 -2.70 -5.71
C LEU A 54 15.59 -2.27 -6.99
N GLU A 55 14.43 -1.61 -6.90
CA GLU A 55 13.68 -1.17 -8.09
C GLU A 55 14.52 -0.21 -8.94
N SER A 56 15.36 0.61 -8.31
CA SER A 56 16.29 1.51 -9.02
C SER A 56 17.35 0.76 -9.84
N GLN A 57 17.67 -0.48 -9.46
CA GLN A 57 18.69 -1.34 -10.08
C GLN A 57 18.07 -2.48 -10.91
N ARG A 58 16.75 -2.46 -11.10
CA ARG A 58 15.97 -3.53 -11.73
C ARG A 58 16.55 -3.97 -13.08
N GLU A 59 16.82 -3.03 -13.97
CA GLU A 59 17.32 -3.34 -15.32
C GLU A 59 18.74 -3.92 -15.29
N THR A 60 19.60 -3.43 -14.37
CA THR A 60 20.96 -3.93 -14.18
C THR A 60 20.93 -5.37 -13.69
N LEU A 61 20.17 -5.64 -12.64
CA LEU A 61 20.04 -6.97 -12.05
C LEU A 61 19.39 -7.95 -13.03
N LYS A 62 18.35 -7.53 -13.76
CA LYS A 62 17.70 -8.35 -14.77
C LYS A 62 18.68 -8.78 -15.86
N LYS A 63 19.42 -7.84 -16.45
CA LYS A 63 20.45 -8.13 -17.48
C LYS A 63 21.55 -9.05 -16.96
N TYR A 64 21.96 -8.89 -15.69
CA TYR A 64 22.97 -9.73 -15.08
C TYR A 64 22.49 -11.17 -14.92
N PHE A 65 21.30 -11.37 -14.33
CA PHE A 65 20.76 -12.70 -14.04
C PHE A 65 20.24 -13.44 -15.29
N GLU A 66 19.83 -12.72 -16.35
CA GLU A 66 19.56 -13.33 -17.65
C GLU A 66 20.82 -13.97 -18.26
N LYS A 67 22.00 -13.38 -18.02
CA LYS A 67 23.29 -13.90 -18.50
C LYS A 67 23.92 -14.90 -17.54
N ASN A 68 23.71 -14.71 -16.23
CA ASN A 68 24.31 -15.48 -15.15
C ASN A 68 23.20 -15.94 -14.18
N PRO A 69 22.40 -16.95 -14.55
CA PRO A 69 21.35 -17.44 -13.67
C PRO A 69 21.97 -18.02 -12.39
N PRO A 70 21.51 -17.60 -11.19
CA PRO A 70 22.06 -18.10 -9.94
C PRO A 70 21.54 -19.53 -9.70
N ALA A 71 22.38 -20.39 -9.15
CA ALA A 71 21.99 -21.76 -8.81
C ALA A 71 21.18 -21.84 -7.52
N THR A 72 21.32 -20.84 -6.63
CA THR A 72 20.63 -20.81 -5.32
C THR A 72 20.17 -19.39 -4.94
N ILE A 73 19.22 -19.30 -4.01
CA ILE A 73 18.75 -18.02 -3.44
C ILE A 73 19.91 -17.29 -2.75
N ASN A 74 20.74 -18.00 -1.98
CA ASN A 74 21.89 -17.40 -1.30
C ASN A 74 22.92 -16.81 -2.28
N GLU A 75 23.13 -17.49 -3.41
CA GLU A 75 23.96 -16.94 -4.48
C GLU A 75 23.34 -15.67 -5.07
N ALA A 76 22.03 -15.66 -5.34
CA ALA A 76 21.34 -14.47 -5.84
C ALA A 76 21.46 -13.29 -4.86
N VAL A 77 21.27 -13.53 -3.56
CA VAL A 77 21.43 -12.53 -2.50
C VAL A 77 22.85 -11.96 -2.49
N TYR A 78 23.87 -12.84 -2.54
CA TYR A 78 25.27 -12.42 -2.59
C TYR A 78 25.58 -11.57 -3.83
N ARG A 79 25.12 -11.98 -5.02
CA ARG A 79 25.32 -11.21 -6.26
C ARG A 79 24.58 -9.87 -6.25
N ILE A 80 23.38 -9.80 -5.67
CA ILE A 80 22.66 -8.53 -5.52
C ILE A 80 23.47 -7.58 -4.63
N GLU A 81 24.01 -8.07 -3.51
CA GLU A 81 24.85 -7.27 -2.61
C GLU A 81 26.14 -6.81 -3.32
N GLU A 82 26.83 -7.69 -4.06
CA GLU A 82 28.02 -7.31 -4.84
C GLU A 82 27.73 -6.22 -5.89
N LEU A 83 26.60 -6.32 -6.60
CA LEU A 83 26.28 -5.41 -7.71
C LEU A 83 25.67 -4.09 -7.25
N THR A 84 24.97 -4.07 -6.12
CA THR A 84 24.14 -2.93 -5.71
C THR A 84 24.51 -2.37 -4.34
N GLY A 85 25.31 -3.07 -3.54
CA GLY A 85 25.59 -2.76 -2.13
C GLY A 85 24.39 -3.02 -1.20
N ILE A 86 23.25 -3.48 -1.73
CA ILE A 86 22.02 -3.70 -0.96
C ILE A 86 21.97 -5.15 -0.53
N LYS A 87 22.00 -5.37 0.80
CA LYS A 87 21.87 -6.70 1.38
C LYS A 87 20.41 -7.11 1.50
N ARG A 88 20.09 -8.32 1.05
CA ARG A 88 18.77 -8.96 1.24
C ARG A 88 18.91 -10.17 2.15
N ASN A 89 17.82 -10.54 2.82
CA ASN A 89 17.73 -11.80 3.53
C ASN A 89 16.96 -12.80 2.64
N PRO A 90 17.35 -14.09 2.64
CA PRO A 90 16.64 -15.15 1.92
C PRO A 90 15.18 -15.30 2.35
#